data_AF-A0A242LR96-F1
#
_entry.id   AF-A0A242LR96-F1
#
_cell.length_a   1.000
_cell.length_b   1.000
_cell.length_c   1.000
_cell.angle_alpha   90.00
_cell.angle_beta   90.00
_cell.angle_gamma   90.00
#
_symmetry.space_group_name_H-M   'P 1'
#
loop_
_entity.id
_entity.type
_entity.pdbx_description
1 polymer ?
#
loop_
_entity_poly.entity_id
_entity_poly.type
_entity_poly.pdbx_seq_one_letter_code
_entity_poly.pdbx_strand_id
1 'polypeptide(L)'
;MPEQKFYDTQPTGENHEVDYKDPTDVEEIEEAIKFGVIDPLTQKYALWVRTKMWRRHVREAIARISEYSSVLFNRIKEIAENTEKRQTQVEQRQTQIEEQFRAVQQNATVDSELINARNSDLYGKFPVLDDRLENMEQLLVKFLPIGFDVTIDHALGVQPEVNVRTWTHGIGVMNLGTEPTGLFGGSASQSIPCQVTHIGANESIVSLPVEYKNEAELVMLDELHYMIIDEENVRSIIFELRK
;
A
#
# COMPACT_ATOMS: atom_id res chain seq x y z
N MET A 1 -43.67 -18.65 -14.27
CA MET A 1 -43.44 -17.24 -13.90
C MET A 1 -44.70 -16.47 -14.26
N PRO A 2 -45.31 -15.69 -13.36
CA PRO A 2 -46.58 -15.02 -13.66
C PRO A 2 -46.34 -13.86 -14.63
N GLU A 3 -47.14 -13.78 -15.69
CA GLU A 3 -47.11 -12.68 -16.67
C GLU A 3 -47.47 -11.35 -15.99
N GLN A 4 -46.52 -10.42 -15.97
CA GLN A 4 -46.72 -9.08 -15.43
C GLN A 4 -47.61 -8.27 -16.39
N LYS A 5 -48.90 -8.16 -16.07
CA LYS A 5 -49.84 -7.34 -16.86
C LYS A 5 -49.59 -5.86 -16.59
N PHE A 6 -49.15 -5.15 -17.62
CA PHE A 6 -48.99 -3.70 -17.61
C PHE A 6 -50.33 -3.03 -17.95
N TYR A 7 -50.89 -2.27 -17.01
CA TYR A 7 -52.03 -1.40 -17.28
C TYR A 7 -51.55 -0.16 -18.03
N ASP A 8 -52.00 0.01 -19.27
CA ASP A 8 -51.72 1.19 -20.08
C ASP A 8 -52.73 2.28 -19.73
N THR A 9 -52.43 3.10 -18.71
CA THR A 9 -53.22 4.31 -18.47
C THR A 9 -52.66 5.40 -19.37
N GLN A 10 -53.30 5.61 -20.53
CA GLN A 10 -53.16 6.88 -21.25
C GLN A 10 -53.57 8.01 -20.29
N PRO A 11 -52.71 9.01 -20.01
CA PRO A 11 -53.10 10.12 -19.16
C PRO A 11 -54.05 11.03 -19.94
N THR A 12 -55.30 11.12 -19.52
CA THR A 12 -56.24 12.15 -19.98
C THR A 12 -55.91 13.46 -19.28
N GLY A 13 -55.26 14.36 -20.02
CA GLY A 13 -55.09 15.77 -19.67
C GLY A 13 -53.83 16.06 -18.86
N GLU A 14 -52.77 16.51 -19.53
CA GLU A 14 -51.73 17.33 -18.91
C GLU A 14 -51.01 18.15 -19.99
N ASN A 15 -50.76 19.42 -19.66
CA ASN A 15 -50.34 20.52 -20.51
C ASN A 15 -49.05 20.21 -21.31
N HIS A 16 -49.02 20.55 -22.61
CA HIS A 16 -47.91 20.23 -23.52
C HIS A 16 -46.70 21.17 -23.44
N GLU A 17 -46.65 22.11 -22.51
CA GLU A 17 -45.51 23.01 -22.32
C GLU A 17 -45.25 23.19 -20.82
N VAL A 18 -44.30 22.42 -20.29
CA VAL A 18 -43.66 22.71 -19.01
C VAL A 18 -42.17 22.87 -19.31
N ASP A 19 -41.76 24.10 -19.58
CA ASP A 19 -40.35 24.47 -19.76
C ASP A 19 -39.69 24.61 -18.37
N TYR A 20 -39.60 23.49 -17.64
CA TYR A 20 -38.84 23.42 -16.40
C TYR A 20 -37.36 23.32 -16.76
N LYS A 21 -36.62 24.42 -16.58
CA LYS A 21 -35.16 24.41 -16.56
C LYS A 21 -34.69 24.27 -15.12
N ASP A 22 -34.01 23.16 -14.83
CA ASP A 22 -33.26 23.01 -13.58
C ASP A 22 -32.19 24.10 -13.53
N PRO A 23 -32.15 24.96 -12.48
CA PRO A 23 -31.15 26.02 -12.35
C PRO A 23 -29.71 25.49 -12.14
N THR A 24 -29.55 24.17 -11.93
CA THR A 24 -28.26 23.48 -11.89
C THR A 24 -28.25 22.45 -13.02
N ASP A 25 -27.74 22.85 -14.18
CA ASP A 25 -27.58 21.95 -15.31
C ASP A 25 -26.58 20.82 -14.95
N VAL A 26 -26.76 19.65 -15.54
CA VAL A 26 -25.81 18.55 -15.32
C VAL A 26 -24.52 18.94 -16.04
N GLU A 27 -23.42 19.03 -15.28
CA GLU A 27 -22.10 19.40 -15.80
C GLU A 27 -21.63 18.48 -16.95
N GLU A 28 -20.60 18.91 -17.68
CA GLU A 28 -19.98 18.07 -18.73
C GLU A 28 -19.62 16.69 -18.18
N ILE A 29 -19.79 15.65 -19.02
CA ILE A 29 -19.45 14.28 -18.68
C ILE A 29 -18.04 14.21 -18.08
N GLU A 30 -17.95 13.68 -16.86
CA GLU A 30 -16.69 13.47 -16.13
C GLU A 30 -15.63 12.77 -17.01
N GLU A 31 -14.37 13.16 -16.89
CA GLU A 31 -13.28 12.65 -17.73
C GLU A 31 -13.15 11.12 -17.70
N ALA A 32 -13.41 10.51 -16.53
CA ALA A 32 -13.42 9.06 -16.37
C ALA A 32 -14.48 8.35 -17.25
N ILE A 33 -15.62 9.01 -17.50
CA ILE A 33 -16.68 8.52 -18.37
C ILE A 33 -16.38 8.89 -19.83
N LYS A 34 -15.77 10.05 -20.08
CA LYS A 34 -15.44 10.57 -21.41
C LYS A 34 -14.36 9.75 -22.12
N PHE A 35 -13.35 9.29 -21.37
CA PHE A 35 -12.23 8.49 -21.89
C PHE A 35 -12.28 7.00 -21.50
N GLY A 36 -13.31 6.59 -20.74
CA GLY A 36 -13.52 5.21 -20.35
C GLY A 36 -14.00 4.32 -21.51
N VAL A 37 -13.77 3.01 -21.38
CA VAL A 37 -14.31 2.02 -22.32
C VAL A 37 -15.76 1.72 -21.94
N ILE A 38 -16.71 2.24 -22.72
CA ILE A 38 -18.14 2.03 -22.51
C ILE A 38 -18.63 0.89 -23.41
N ASP A 39 -19.35 -0.06 -22.82
CA ASP A 39 -19.99 -1.11 -23.59
C ASP A 39 -21.08 -0.55 -24.54
N PRO A 40 -21.11 -0.97 -25.83
CA PRO A 40 -22.08 -0.46 -26.81
C PRO A 40 -23.56 -0.62 -26.39
N LEU A 41 -23.89 -1.65 -25.61
CA LEU A 41 -25.25 -1.89 -25.13
C LEU A 41 -25.63 -0.90 -24.02
N THR A 42 -24.70 -0.62 -23.10
CA THR A 42 -24.86 0.41 -22.06
C THR A 42 -25.03 1.79 -22.68
N GLN A 43 -24.25 2.12 -23.71
CA GLN A 43 -24.38 3.39 -24.44
C GLN A 43 -25.76 3.53 -25.10
N LYS A 44 -26.27 2.44 -25.71
CA LYS A 44 -27.60 2.39 -26.31
C LYS A 44 -28.71 2.61 -25.28
N TYR A 45 -28.61 1.99 -24.10
CA TYR A 45 -29.61 2.20 -23.05
C TYR A 45 -29.54 3.61 -22.46
N ALA A 46 -28.34 4.17 -22.26
CA ALA A 46 -28.17 5.55 -21.83
C ALA A 46 -28.78 6.54 -22.85
N LEU A 47 -28.65 6.28 -24.15
CA LEU A 47 -29.32 7.06 -25.19
C LEU A 47 -30.85 6.95 -25.08
N TRP A 48 -31.40 5.78 -24.77
CA TRP A 48 -32.84 5.61 -24.55
C TRP A 48 -33.35 6.37 -23.34
N VAL A 49 -32.58 6.43 -22.26
CA VAL A 49 -32.94 7.24 -21.08
C VAL A 49 -32.99 8.73 -21.44
N ARG A 50 -32.07 9.21 -22.29
CA ARG A 50 -32.01 10.61 -22.72
C ARG A 50 -33.07 11.01 -23.76
N THR A 51 -33.53 10.08 -24.60
CA THR A 51 -34.35 10.42 -25.79
C THR A 51 -35.80 9.98 -25.72
N LYS A 52 -36.14 9.00 -24.88
CA LYS A 52 -37.51 8.49 -24.81
C LYS A 52 -38.37 9.36 -23.91
N MET A 53 -39.49 9.85 -24.45
CA MET A 53 -40.40 10.76 -23.73
C MET A 53 -41.35 10.03 -22.76
N TRP A 54 -41.71 8.78 -23.05
CA TRP A 54 -42.75 8.07 -22.29
C TRP A 54 -42.20 7.32 -21.08
N ARG A 55 -42.83 7.56 -19.91
CA ARG A 55 -42.48 6.99 -18.60
C ARG A 55 -42.22 5.49 -18.65
N ARG A 56 -43.04 4.71 -19.37
CA ARG A 56 -42.89 3.25 -19.48
C ARG A 56 -41.53 2.86 -20.07
N HIS A 57 -41.13 3.49 -21.18
CA HIS A 57 -39.90 3.12 -21.85
C HIS A 57 -38.65 3.65 -21.17
N VAL A 58 -38.75 4.78 -20.46
CA VAL A 58 -37.66 5.27 -19.60
C VAL A 58 -37.43 4.30 -18.43
N ARG A 59 -38.50 3.88 -17.74
CA ARG A 59 -38.39 2.87 -16.66
C ARG A 59 -37.80 1.55 -17.15
N GLU A 60 -38.22 1.07 -18.32
CA GLU A 60 -37.68 -0.14 -18.94
C GLU A 60 -36.20 0.00 -19.33
N ALA A 61 -35.79 1.15 -19.87
CA ALA A 61 -34.38 1.41 -20.19
C ALA A 61 -33.50 1.43 -18.93
N ILE A 62 -33.98 2.05 -17.85
CA ILE A 62 -33.29 2.05 -16.55
C ILE A 62 -33.21 0.64 -15.96
N ALA A 63 -34.29 -0.14 -16.02
CA ALA A 63 -34.30 -1.52 -15.54
C ALA A 63 -33.25 -2.37 -16.27
N ARG A 64 -33.17 -2.26 -17.60
CA ARG A 64 -32.18 -2.98 -18.42
C ARG A 64 -30.74 -2.57 -18.14
N ILE A 65 -30.49 -1.29 -17.82
CA ILE A 65 -29.16 -0.84 -17.37
C ILE A 65 -28.80 -1.54 -16.07
N SER A 66 -29.71 -1.55 -15.09
CA SER A 66 -29.47 -2.19 -13.78
C SER A 66 -29.20 -3.69 -13.89
N GLU A 67 -30.03 -4.41 -14.67
CA GLU A 67 -29.86 -5.84 -14.91
C GLU A 67 -28.55 -6.14 -15.64
N TYR A 68 -28.22 -5.36 -16.66
CA TYR A 68 -26.98 -5.54 -17.42
C TYR A 68 -25.73 -5.25 -16.58
N SER A 69 -25.76 -4.19 -15.75
CA SER A 69 -24.70 -3.90 -14.78
C SER A 69 -24.50 -5.05 -13.80
N SER A 70 -25.57 -5.70 -13.33
CA SER A 70 -25.47 -6.88 -12.46
C SER A 70 -24.80 -8.07 -13.18
N VAL A 71 -25.12 -8.31 -14.45
CA VAL A 71 -24.46 -9.35 -15.26
C VAL A 71 -22.97 -9.08 -15.43
N LEU A 72 -22.59 -7.84 -15.76
CA LEU A 72 -21.20 -7.43 -15.89
C LEU A 72 -20.44 -7.58 -14.57
N PHE A 73 -21.03 -7.11 -13.46
CA PHE A 73 -20.45 -7.22 -12.14
C PHE A 73 -20.21 -8.68 -11.74
N ASN A 74 -21.19 -9.56 -11.92
CA ASN A 74 -21.04 -10.98 -11.59
C ASN A 74 -19.96 -11.66 -12.44
N ARG A 75 -19.84 -11.30 -13.73
CA ARG A 75 -18.77 -11.81 -14.60
C ARG A 75 -17.40 -11.33 -14.16
N ILE A 76 -17.26 -10.06 -13.80
CA ILE A 76 -16.01 -9.50 -13.27
C ILE A 76 -15.64 -10.18 -11.96
N LYS A 77 -16.61 -10.36 -11.06
CA LYS A 77 -16.43 -11.07 -9.79
C LYS A 77 -15.91 -12.50 -10.01
N GLU A 78 -16.50 -13.26 -10.92
CA GLU A 78 -16.05 -14.62 -11.25
C GLU A 78 -14.62 -14.64 -11.83
N ILE A 79 -14.29 -13.68 -12.71
CA ILE A 79 -12.93 -13.56 -13.26
C ILE A 79 -11.93 -13.21 -12.15
N ALA A 80 -12.28 -12.28 -11.26
CA ALA A 80 -11.46 -11.88 -10.14
C ALA A 80 -11.20 -13.08 -9.20
N GLU A 81 -12.25 -13.79 -8.78
CA GLU A 81 -12.14 -14.97 -7.91
C GLU A 81 -11.31 -16.09 -8.56
N ASN A 82 -11.49 -16.34 -9.86
CA ASN A 82 -10.70 -17.34 -10.57
C ASN A 82 -9.24 -16.92 -10.77
N THR A 83 -8.98 -15.62 -10.94
CA THR A 83 -7.63 -15.07 -11.08
C THR A 83 -6.89 -15.16 -9.75
N GLU A 84 -7.53 -14.78 -8.65
CA GLU A 84 -6.98 -14.89 -7.29
C GLU A 84 -6.62 -16.36 -6.98
N LYS A 85 -7.55 -17.30 -7.21
CA LYS A 85 -7.27 -18.74 -7.03
C LYS A 85 -6.09 -19.23 -7.86
N ARG A 86 -5.98 -18.77 -9.11
CA ARG A 86 -4.86 -19.13 -9.99
C ARG A 86 -3.55 -18.54 -9.51
N GLN A 87 -3.54 -17.30 -9.00
CA GLN A 87 -2.35 -16.67 -8.43
C GLN A 87 -1.85 -17.46 -7.22
N THR A 88 -2.73 -17.77 -6.26
CA THR A 88 -2.35 -18.59 -5.10
C THR A 88 -1.80 -19.97 -5.50
N GLN A 89 -2.40 -20.62 -6.51
CA GLN A 89 -1.90 -21.90 -7.00
C GLN A 89 -0.53 -21.79 -7.71
N VAL A 90 -0.28 -20.69 -8.43
CA VAL A 90 1.00 -20.46 -9.09
C VAL A 90 2.08 -20.20 -8.04
N GLU A 91 1.81 -19.36 -7.05
CA GLU A 91 2.71 -19.10 -5.92
C GLU A 91 3.08 -20.38 -5.21
N GLN A 92 2.09 -21.22 -4.85
CA GLN A 92 2.34 -22.51 -4.20
C GLN A 92 3.22 -23.45 -5.04
N ARG A 93 3.01 -23.51 -6.37
CA ARG A 93 3.84 -24.33 -7.26
C ARG A 93 5.25 -23.80 -7.38
N GLN A 94 5.42 -22.47 -7.42
CA GLN A 94 6.74 -21.84 -7.44
C GLN A 94 7.52 -22.17 -6.18
N THR A 95 6.91 -22.02 -5.00
CA THR A 95 7.54 -22.41 -3.72
C THR A 95 7.97 -23.88 -3.73
N GLN A 96 7.11 -24.80 -4.20
CA GLN A 96 7.45 -26.22 -4.29
C GLN A 96 8.61 -26.51 -5.25
N ILE A 97 8.65 -25.84 -6.41
CA ILE A 97 9.74 -26.00 -7.38
C ILE A 97 11.06 -25.47 -6.82
N GLU A 98 11.03 -24.34 -6.12
CA GLU A 98 12.20 -23.77 -5.45
C GLU A 98 12.74 -24.71 -4.37
N GLU A 99 11.86 -25.26 -3.53
CA GLU A 99 12.24 -26.26 -2.53
C GLU A 99 12.87 -27.51 -3.16
N GLN A 100 12.26 -28.04 -4.23
CA GLN A 100 12.80 -29.18 -4.97
C GLN A 100 14.17 -28.86 -5.59
N PHE A 101 14.33 -27.67 -6.15
CA PHE A 101 15.60 -27.23 -6.73
C PHE A 101 16.69 -27.09 -5.65
N ARG A 102 16.36 -26.50 -4.49
CA ARG A 102 17.26 -26.44 -3.32
C ARG A 102 17.65 -27.84 -2.84
N ALA A 103 16.73 -28.81 -2.87
CA ALA A 103 17.02 -30.20 -2.51
C ALA A 103 17.94 -30.90 -3.53
N VAL A 104 17.79 -30.60 -4.83
CA VAL A 104 18.71 -31.11 -5.87
C VAL A 104 20.10 -30.50 -5.70
N GLN A 105 20.20 -29.19 -5.49
CA GLN A 105 21.48 -28.52 -5.22
C GLN A 105 22.18 -29.13 -4.02
N GLN A 106 21.46 -29.34 -2.91
CA GLN A 106 21.97 -30.02 -1.72
C GLN A 106 22.60 -31.37 -2.01
N ASN A 107 21.93 -32.19 -2.82
CA ASN A 107 22.39 -33.53 -3.18
C ASN A 107 23.54 -33.50 -4.19
N ALA A 108 23.60 -32.48 -5.05
CA ALA A 108 24.69 -32.31 -6.02
C ALA A 108 25.98 -31.80 -5.36
N THR A 109 25.87 -30.94 -4.33
CA THR A 109 27.02 -30.41 -3.58
C THR A 109 27.41 -31.37 -2.44
N VAL A 110 28.27 -32.34 -2.77
CA VAL A 110 28.76 -33.36 -1.83
C VAL A 110 30.09 -33.01 -1.15
N ASP A 111 30.70 -31.87 -1.50
CA ASP A 111 31.96 -31.43 -0.91
C ASP A 111 31.81 -31.17 0.59
N SER A 112 32.71 -31.75 1.38
CA SER A 112 32.66 -31.72 2.84
C SER A 112 32.82 -30.30 3.40
N GLU A 113 33.61 -29.44 2.74
CA GLU A 113 33.75 -28.02 3.08
C GLU A 113 32.40 -27.29 2.97
N LEU A 114 31.66 -27.50 1.88
CA LEU A 114 30.33 -26.91 1.65
C LEU A 114 29.27 -27.47 2.60
N ILE A 115 29.34 -28.76 2.95
CA ILE A 115 28.47 -29.35 3.98
C ILE A 115 28.74 -28.71 5.35
N ASN A 116 30.01 -28.55 5.72
CA ASN A 116 30.38 -27.92 6.98
C ASN A 116 30.02 -26.43 7.01
N ALA A 117 30.22 -25.72 5.90
CA ALA A 117 29.84 -24.31 5.77
C ALA A 117 28.31 -24.09 5.87
N ARG A 118 27.47 -25.10 5.64
CA ARG A 118 26.02 -25.01 5.86
C ARG A 118 25.58 -25.27 7.30
N ASN A 119 26.44 -25.81 8.13
CA ASN A 119 26.13 -26.08 9.54
C ASN A 119 26.59 -24.91 10.40
N SER A 120 25.66 -24.38 11.21
CA SER A 120 25.94 -23.42 12.26
C SER A 120 25.65 -24.07 13.60
N ASP A 121 26.57 -23.95 14.55
CA ASP A 121 26.37 -24.46 15.91
C ASP A 121 25.26 -23.70 16.66
N LEU A 122 25.00 -22.43 16.29
CA LEU A 122 23.94 -21.62 16.89
C LEU A 122 22.59 -21.77 16.18
N TYR A 123 22.58 -21.79 14.85
CA TYR A 123 21.35 -21.66 14.06
C TYR A 123 20.93 -22.98 13.38
N GLY A 124 21.71 -24.04 13.56
CA GLY A 124 21.44 -25.35 12.99
C GLY A 124 21.90 -25.48 11.54
N LYS A 125 21.27 -26.41 10.82
CA LYS A 125 21.66 -26.79 9.46
C LYS A 125 20.84 -26.04 8.42
N PHE A 126 21.53 -25.38 7.50
CA PHE A 126 20.92 -24.71 6.36
C PHE A 126 20.83 -25.65 5.14
N PRO A 127 19.74 -25.56 4.35
CA PRO A 127 19.59 -26.31 3.10
C PRO A 127 20.72 -26.02 2.11
N VAL A 128 20.89 -24.76 1.70
CA VAL A 128 22.00 -24.31 0.85
C VAL A 128 22.90 -23.30 1.58
N LEU A 129 24.13 -23.10 1.09
CA LEU A 129 25.05 -22.13 1.69
C LEU A 129 24.48 -20.71 1.65
N ASP A 130 23.80 -20.39 0.56
CA ASP A 130 23.10 -19.12 0.34
C ASP A 130 22.13 -18.79 1.49
N ASP A 131 21.32 -19.76 1.94
CA ASP A 131 20.38 -19.56 3.06
C ASP A 131 21.08 -19.12 4.35
N ARG A 132 22.30 -19.64 4.58
CA ARG A 132 23.10 -19.24 5.73
C ARG A 132 23.63 -17.81 5.55
N LEU A 133 24.10 -17.46 4.35
CA LEU A 133 24.61 -16.12 4.05
C LEU A 133 23.50 -15.08 4.17
N GLU A 134 22.33 -15.34 3.58
CA GLU A 134 21.13 -14.52 3.72
C GLU A 134 20.71 -14.36 5.19
N ASN A 135 20.74 -15.45 5.98
CA ASN A 135 20.46 -15.35 7.41
C ASN A 135 21.48 -14.47 8.14
N MET A 136 22.77 -14.58 7.80
CA MET A 136 23.82 -13.73 8.37
C MET A 136 23.63 -12.27 7.97
N GLU A 137 23.29 -11.99 6.71
CA GLU A 137 23.01 -10.65 6.21
C GLU A 137 21.79 -10.04 6.93
N GLN A 138 20.69 -10.77 7.04
CA GLN A 138 19.50 -10.33 7.78
C GLN A 138 19.78 -9.99 9.25
N LEU A 139 20.70 -10.72 9.90
CA LEU A 139 21.12 -10.41 11.27
C LEU A 139 22.03 -9.19 11.33
N LEU A 140 22.98 -9.07 10.40
CA LEU A 140 23.96 -7.98 10.37
C LEU A 140 23.32 -6.64 10.01
N VAL A 141 22.39 -6.66 9.06
CA VAL A 141 21.71 -5.47 8.54
C VAL A 141 20.96 -4.68 9.62
N LYS A 142 20.55 -5.33 10.72
CA LYS A 142 19.90 -4.65 11.87
C LYS A 142 20.84 -3.78 12.69
N PHE A 143 22.15 -4.06 12.63
CA PHE A 143 23.14 -3.41 13.48
C PHE A 143 24.13 -2.53 12.72
N LEU A 144 24.27 -2.74 11.41
CA LEU A 144 25.17 -1.94 10.58
C LEU A 144 24.50 -0.62 10.21
N PRO A 145 25.12 0.54 10.51
CA PRO A 145 24.57 1.86 10.19
C PRO A 145 24.80 2.20 8.71
N ILE A 146 24.26 1.36 7.81
CA ILE A 146 24.36 1.50 6.36
C ILE A 146 22.99 1.31 5.72
N GLY A 147 22.72 2.07 4.65
CA GLY A 147 21.55 1.90 3.80
C GLY A 147 20.44 2.95 3.97
N PHE A 148 20.51 3.79 5.00
CA PHE A 148 19.64 4.95 5.15
C PHE A 148 20.43 6.17 5.64
N ASP A 149 20.67 7.13 4.74
CA ASP A 149 21.42 8.34 5.05
C ASP A 149 20.46 9.52 5.22
N VAL A 150 20.49 10.14 6.40
CA VAL A 150 19.70 11.32 6.74
C VAL A 150 20.62 12.52 6.83
N THR A 151 20.34 13.55 6.03
CA THR A 151 21.12 14.80 6.05
C THR A 151 20.45 15.79 6.99
N ILE A 152 21.21 16.30 7.97
CA ILE A 152 20.76 17.28 8.97
C ILE A 152 21.56 18.56 8.77
N ASP A 153 20.88 19.65 8.38
CA ASP A 153 21.42 21.01 8.37
C ASP A 153 21.08 21.70 9.70
N HIS A 154 22.08 21.83 10.57
CA HIS A 154 21.93 22.27 11.96
C HIS A 154 22.49 23.66 12.26
N ALA A 155 23.24 24.26 11.32
CA ALA A 155 23.76 25.64 11.45
C ALA A 155 24.46 25.96 12.81
N LEU A 156 24.94 24.96 13.55
CA LEU A 156 25.49 25.15 14.90
C LEU A 156 26.90 25.74 14.88
N GLY A 157 27.58 25.76 13.73
CA GLY A 157 28.97 26.20 13.59
C GLY A 157 29.99 25.27 14.25
N VAL A 158 29.59 24.07 14.65
CA VAL A 158 30.39 23.04 15.30
C VAL A 158 30.00 21.65 14.78
N GLN A 159 30.78 20.62 15.11
CA GLN A 159 30.45 19.23 14.79
C GLN A 159 29.78 18.58 16.00
N PRO A 160 28.43 18.50 16.05
CA PRO A 160 27.71 18.02 17.22
C PRO A 160 27.78 16.49 17.32
N GLU A 161 27.71 15.98 18.54
CA GLU A 161 27.43 14.55 18.76
C GLU A 161 25.94 14.30 18.44
N VAL A 162 25.63 13.32 17.58
CA VAL A 162 24.25 12.97 17.23
C VAL A 162 23.87 11.63 17.88
N ASN A 163 22.79 11.64 18.66
CA ASN A 163 22.19 10.45 19.23
C ASN A 163 20.85 10.16 18.55
N VAL A 164 20.65 8.93 18.10
CA VAL A 164 19.41 8.53 17.40
C VAL A 164 18.61 7.55 18.23
N ARG A 165 17.31 7.83 18.39
CA ARG A 165 16.39 6.98 19.16
C ARG A 165 15.11 6.73 18.39
N THR A 166 14.48 5.60 18.67
CA THR A 166 13.20 5.22 18.07
C THR A 166 12.23 4.68 19.11
N TRP A 167 10.94 4.86 18.86
CA TRP A 167 9.85 4.18 19.55
C TRP A 167 8.68 3.99 18.59
N THR A 168 7.80 3.04 18.88
CA THR A 168 6.57 2.81 18.11
C THR A 168 5.37 3.41 18.82
N HIS A 169 4.30 3.67 18.08
CA HIS A 169 3.03 4.19 18.63
C HIS A 169 3.18 5.52 19.40
N GLY A 170 4.17 6.33 19.04
CA GLY A 170 4.36 7.65 19.60
C GLY A 170 3.18 8.59 19.32
N ILE A 171 3.19 9.76 19.96
CA ILE A 171 2.21 10.80 19.64
C ILE A 171 2.46 11.28 18.20
N GLY A 172 1.41 11.31 17.38
CA GLY A 172 1.48 11.81 15.99
C GLY A 172 1.75 10.76 14.91
N VAL A 173 2.10 9.52 15.26
CA VAL A 173 2.15 8.39 14.27
C VAL A 173 0.78 7.73 14.05
N MET A 174 -0.18 7.96 14.94
CA MET A 174 -1.55 7.49 14.79
C MET A 174 -2.56 8.39 15.50
N ASN A 175 -3.84 8.13 15.26
CA ASN A 175 -4.92 8.86 15.92
C ASN A 175 -4.93 8.57 17.43
N LEU A 176 -5.07 9.64 18.21
CA LEU A 176 -5.12 9.57 19.67
C LEU A 176 -6.24 8.63 20.14
N GLY A 177 -5.90 7.69 21.02
CA GLY A 177 -6.83 6.70 21.56
C GLY A 177 -7.05 5.47 20.68
N THR A 178 -6.33 5.35 19.55
CA THR A 178 -6.32 4.13 18.72
C THR A 178 -5.13 3.22 19.01
N GLU A 179 -4.26 3.63 19.94
CA GLU A 179 -3.09 2.85 20.34
C GLU A 179 -3.49 1.55 21.05
N PRO A 180 -2.72 0.46 20.88
CA PRO A 180 -2.90 -0.75 21.68
C PRO A 180 -2.80 -0.47 23.18
N THR A 181 -3.57 -1.23 23.98
CA THR A 181 -3.62 -1.08 25.43
C THR A 181 -2.21 -1.09 26.05
N GLY A 182 -1.87 -0.02 26.78
CA GLY A 182 -0.58 0.13 27.45
C GLY A 182 0.51 0.83 26.62
N LEU A 183 0.21 1.24 25.38
CA LEU A 183 1.12 1.99 24.52
C LEU A 183 0.71 3.47 24.35
N PHE A 184 -0.11 4.00 25.26
CA PHE A 184 -0.46 5.42 25.23
C PHE A 184 0.79 6.29 25.45
N GLY A 185 1.14 7.10 24.44
CA GLY A 185 2.38 7.89 24.42
C GLY A 185 3.59 7.17 23.82
N GLY A 186 3.42 5.92 23.38
CA GLY A 186 4.43 5.13 22.68
C GLY A 186 5.06 3.99 23.47
N SER A 187 5.84 3.17 22.76
CA SER A 187 6.66 2.11 23.34
C SER A 187 7.88 2.67 24.07
N ALA A 188 8.62 1.79 24.75
CA ALA A 188 9.93 2.16 25.29
C ALA A 188 10.86 2.66 24.18
N SER A 189 11.59 3.74 24.47
CA SER A 189 12.60 4.31 23.57
C SER A 189 13.81 3.40 23.46
N GLN A 190 14.27 3.17 22.23
CA GLN A 190 15.43 2.34 21.91
C GLN A 190 16.47 3.18 21.18
N SER A 191 17.76 2.95 21.47
CA SER A 191 18.85 3.61 20.75
C SER A 191 19.14 2.89 19.45
N ILE A 192 19.33 3.65 18.37
CA ILE A 192 19.68 3.12 17.05
C ILE A 192 21.20 3.26 16.86
N PRO A 193 21.91 2.19 16.46
CA PRO A 193 23.31 2.34 16.05
C PRO A 193 23.38 3.25 14.83
N CYS A 194 24.21 4.29 14.89
CA CYS A 194 24.36 5.26 13.81
C CYS A 194 25.83 5.55 13.55
N GLN A 195 26.12 6.00 12.33
CA GLN A 195 27.41 6.56 11.96
C GLN A 195 27.19 7.99 11.48
N VAL A 196 27.94 8.94 12.04
CA VAL A 196 27.79 10.36 11.73
C VAL A 196 29.02 10.81 10.94
N THR A 197 28.77 11.46 9.80
CA THR A 197 29.79 12.11 8.98
C THR A 197 29.45 13.59 8.87
N HIS A 198 30.33 14.45 9.37
CA HIS A 198 30.12 15.90 9.30
C HIS A 198 30.61 16.47 7.97
N ILE A 199 29.75 17.23 7.30
CA ILE A 199 30.11 18.03 6.13
C ILE A 199 30.31 19.47 6.62
N GLY A 200 31.56 19.80 6.93
CA GLY A 200 31.91 21.10 7.49
C GLY A 200 31.39 21.29 8.92
N ALA A 201 30.88 22.49 9.21
CA ALA A 201 30.49 22.92 10.56
C ALA A 201 28.98 23.08 10.76
N ASN A 202 28.17 22.92 9.70
CA ASN A 202 26.73 23.17 9.75
C ASN A 202 25.90 21.98 9.26
N GLU A 203 26.51 20.97 8.66
CA GLU A 203 25.82 19.85 8.05
C GLU A 203 26.39 18.53 8.58
N SER A 204 25.49 17.58 8.85
CA SER A 204 25.82 16.23 9.30
C SER A 204 25.01 15.20 8.52
N ILE A 205 25.66 14.19 7.97
CA ILE A 205 25.02 13.00 7.43
C ILE A 205 25.01 11.93 8.53
N VAL A 206 23.82 11.45 8.86
CA VAL A 206 23.61 10.38 9.83
C VAL A 206 23.18 9.13 9.07
N SER A 207 24.07 8.14 9.01
CA SER A 207 23.81 6.84 8.41
C SER A 207 23.20 5.90 9.45
N LEU A 208 22.07 5.30 9.10
CA LEU A 208 21.29 4.38 9.91
C LEU A 208 21.17 3.01 9.20
N PRO A 209 20.84 1.95 9.95
CA PRO A 209 20.54 0.65 9.38
C PRO A 209 19.38 0.70 8.38
N VAL A 210 19.47 -0.10 7.31
CA VAL A 210 18.46 -0.12 6.23
C VAL A 210 17.04 -0.44 6.71
N GLU A 211 16.88 -1.12 7.85
CA GLU A 211 15.57 -1.41 8.46
C GLU A 211 14.79 -0.12 8.81
N TYR A 212 15.50 0.99 9.05
CA TYR A 212 14.91 2.29 9.34
C TYR A 212 14.64 3.14 8.09
N LYS A 213 14.98 2.64 6.90
CA LYS A 213 14.74 3.34 5.64
C LYS A 213 13.24 3.59 5.47
N ASN A 214 12.90 4.84 5.21
CA ASN A 214 11.55 5.32 4.94
C ASN A 214 11.61 6.51 3.98
N GLU A 215 10.46 6.90 3.44
CA GLU A 215 10.33 8.06 2.54
C GLU A 215 9.84 9.33 3.27
N ALA A 216 9.70 9.28 4.59
CA ALA A 216 9.16 10.38 5.37
C ALA A 216 10.17 11.54 5.49
N GLU A 217 9.63 12.75 5.57
CA GLU A 217 10.43 13.96 5.65
C GLU A 217 11.04 14.13 7.05
N LEU A 218 12.25 14.70 7.09
CA LEU A 218 12.89 15.13 8.32
C LEU A 218 12.28 16.45 8.78
N VAL A 219 11.67 16.46 9.95
CA VAL A 219 11.06 17.64 10.57
C VAL A 219 11.97 18.17 11.68
N MET A 220 12.32 19.44 11.62
CA MET A 220 13.01 20.12 12.70
C MET A 220 12.00 20.48 13.79
N LEU A 221 12.20 19.98 15.02
CA LEU A 221 11.38 20.34 16.18
C LEU A 221 11.93 21.58 16.87
N ASP A 222 13.26 21.62 17.06
CA ASP A 222 14.01 22.77 17.55
C ASP A 222 15.45 22.72 16.99
N GLU A 223 16.33 23.64 17.43
CA GLU A 223 17.72 23.74 16.95
C GLU A 223 18.58 22.47 17.21
N LEU A 224 18.18 21.60 18.13
CA LEU A 224 18.94 20.41 18.55
C LEU A 224 18.17 19.10 18.31
N HIS A 225 16.89 19.15 17.97
CA HIS A 225 16.05 17.96 17.84
C HIS A 225 15.37 17.93 16.47
N TYR A 226 15.61 16.84 15.74
CA TYR A 226 14.97 16.54 14.47
C TYR A 226 14.24 15.22 14.57
N MET A 227 13.15 15.07 13.83
CA MET A 227 12.28 13.91 13.94
C MET A 227 11.78 13.46 12.56
N ILE A 228 11.72 12.14 12.37
CA ILE A 228 11.05 11.49 11.25
C ILE A 228 9.86 10.70 11.82
N ILE A 229 8.71 10.86 11.18
CA ILE A 229 7.47 10.14 11.49
C ILE A 229 7.23 9.14 10.35
N ASP A 230 7.49 7.86 10.63
CA ASP A 230 7.23 6.77 9.69
C ASP A 230 5.86 6.16 10.01
N GLU A 231 4.85 6.61 9.26
CA GLU A 231 3.46 6.17 9.41
C GLU A 231 3.27 4.71 9.00
N GLU A 232 4.03 4.20 8.03
CA GLU A 232 3.92 2.82 7.52
C GLU A 232 4.28 1.81 8.62
N ASN A 233 5.36 2.09 9.35
CA ASN A 233 5.85 1.23 10.42
C ASN A 233 5.41 1.70 11.81
N VAL A 234 4.54 2.71 11.89
CA VAL A 234 3.99 3.26 13.14
C VAL A 234 5.12 3.62 14.12
N ARG A 235 6.18 4.27 13.62
CA ARG A 235 7.39 4.55 14.39
C ARG A 235 7.85 5.98 14.25
N SER A 236 8.47 6.47 15.31
CA SER A 236 9.08 7.78 15.39
C SER A 236 10.57 7.63 15.58
N ILE A 237 11.36 8.36 14.80
CA ILE A 237 12.83 8.39 14.90
C ILE A 237 13.23 9.82 15.24
N ILE A 238 13.91 10.01 16.38
CA ILE A 238 14.42 11.31 16.81
C ILE A 238 15.95 11.33 16.70
N PHE A 239 16.46 12.47 16.26
CA PHE A 239 17.88 12.80 16.18
C PHE A 239 18.14 13.93 17.18
N GLU A 240 18.88 13.61 18.23
CA GLU A 240 19.26 14.54 19.30
C GLU A 240 20.70 14.99 19.06
N LEU A 241 20.90 16.28 18.77
CA LEU A 241 22.21 16.90 18.61
C LEU A 241 22.70 17.46 19.94
N ARG A 242 23.97 17.23 20.27
CA ARG A 242 24.63 17.80 21.44
C ARG A 242 25.83 18.64 21.01
N LYS A 243 25.87 19.87 21.52
CA LYS A 243 26.97 20.82 21.34
C LYS A 243 28.18 20.45 22.19
#